data_AF-A0A1V5JKE6-F1
#
_entry.id   AF-A0A1V5JKE6-F1
#
_cell.length_a   1.000
_cell.length_b   1.000
_cell.length_c   1.000
_cell.angle_alpha   90.00
_cell.angle_beta   90.00
_cell.angle_gamma   90.00
#
_symmetry.space_group_name_H-M   'P 1'
#
loop_
_entity.id
_entity.type
_entity.pdbx_description
1 polymer ?
#
loop_
_entity_poly.entity_id
_entity_poly.type
_entity_poly.pdbx_seq_one_letter_code
_entity_poly.pdbx_strand_id
1 'polypeptide(L)' 'MAEHFDKVIRIQGDKLCELLGYEKGTKIDVEIIRSIANSEMMDMIVIDGRGIELSMRTITIAKILLEKIENGPV' A
#
# COMPACT_ATOMS: atom_id res chain seq x y z
N MET A 1 -19.19 10.53 6.14
CA MET A 1 -18.61 9.92 4.91
C MET A 1 -17.09 9.90 4.96
N ALA A 2 -16.42 11.03 5.23
CA ALA A 2 -14.96 11.09 5.40
C ALA A 2 -14.38 10.14 6.47
N GLU A 3 -15.03 9.98 7.63
CA GLU A 3 -14.54 9.09 8.70
C GLU A 3 -14.46 7.60 8.30
N HIS A 4 -15.32 7.11 7.40
CA HIS A 4 -15.25 5.72 6.94
C HIS A 4 -14.08 5.54 5.96
N PHE A 5 -13.85 6.54 5.12
CA PHE A 5 -12.75 6.58 4.16
C PHE A 5 -11.39 6.62 4.86
N ASP A 6 -11.23 7.45 5.89
CA ASP A 6 -10.03 7.48 6.75
C ASP A 6 -9.76 6.12 7.41
N LYS A 7 -10.81 5.43 7.89
CA LYS A 7 -10.68 4.09 8.46
C LYS A 7 -10.21 3.07 7.42
N VAL A 8 -10.73 3.11 6.20
CA VAL A 8 -10.31 2.18 5.13
C VAL A 8 -8.85 2.45 4.75
N ILE A 9 -8.45 3.71 4.56
CA ILE A 9 -7.04 4.07 4.27
C ILE A 9 -6.12 3.53 5.36
N ARG A 10 -6.47 3.75 6.63
CA ARG A 10 -5.68 3.25 7.76
C ARG A 10 -5.59 1.72 7.76
N ILE A 11 -6.70 1.02 7.58
CA ILE A 11 -6.72 -0.45 7.57
C ILE A 11 -5.91 -1.02 6.42
N GLN A 12 -6.00 -0.45 5.22
CA GLN A 12 -5.23 -0.92 4.07
C GLN A 12 -3.76 -0.56 4.19
N GLY A 13 -3.44 0.63 4.75
CA GLY A 13 -2.08 1.03 5.09
C GLY A 13 -1.43 0.07 6.08
N ASP A 14 -2.14 -0.28 7.17
CA ASP A 14 -1.64 -1.24 8.17
C ASP A 14 -1.38 -2.63 7.56
N LYS A 15 -2.29 -3.11 6.71
CA LYS A 15 -2.11 -4.39 6.00
C LYS A 15 -0.93 -4.35 5.03
N LEU A 16 -0.73 -3.22 4.35
CA LEU A 16 0.41 -3.05 3.45
C LEU A 16 1.72 -3.05 4.23
N CYS A 17 1.77 -2.38 5.39
CA CYS A 17 2.93 -2.40 6.28
C CYS A 17 3.27 -3.83 6.71
N GLU A 18 2.29 -4.61 7.18
CA GLU A 18 2.50 -6.01 7.57
C GLU A 18 3.07 -6.86 6.43
N LEU A 19 2.58 -6.68 5.20
CA LEU A 19 3.04 -7.43 4.04
C LEU A 19 4.46 -7.05 3.59
N LEU A 20 4.86 -5.80 3.82
CA LEU A 20 6.20 -5.30 3.53
C LEU A 20 7.19 -5.55 4.69
N GLY A 21 6.72 -6.10 5.82
CA GLY A 21 7.55 -6.35 7.01
C GLY A 21 7.79 -5.12 7.89
N TYR A 22 6.94 -4.09 7.77
CA TYR A 22 6.95 -2.90 8.62
C TYR A 22 5.92 -3.00 9.75
N GLU A 23 6.11 -2.19 10.79
CA GLU A 23 5.13 -2.06 11.87
C GLU A 23 3.86 -1.35 11.38
N LYS A 24 2.71 -1.69 11.97
CA LYS A 24 1.43 -1.00 11.67
C LYS A 24 1.54 0.49 11.98
N GLY A 25 0.92 1.31 11.15
CA GLY A 25 1.03 2.77 11.24
C GLY A 25 2.34 3.36 10.72
N THR A 26 3.27 2.55 10.21
CA THR A 26 4.45 3.06 9.48
C THR A 26 3.96 3.88 8.27
N LYS A 27 4.50 5.10 8.12
CA LYS A 27 4.17 5.95 6.97
C LYS A 27 4.96 5.47 5.76
N ILE A 28 4.25 4.91 4.78
CA ILE A 28 4.80 4.56 3.47
C ILE A 28 4.55 5.71 2.52
N ASP A 29 5.56 6.10 1.73
CA ASP A 29 5.42 7.13 0.73
C ASP A 29 4.40 6.73 -0.36
N VAL A 30 3.59 7.68 -0.81
CA VAL A 30 2.60 7.44 -1.87
C VAL A 30 3.28 7.00 -3.18
N GLU A 31 4.51 7.44 -3.45
CA GLU A 31 5.26 7.00 -4.63
C GLU A 31 5.61 5.51 -4.56
N ILE A 32 5.94 5.00 -3.37
CA ILE A 32 6.18 3.57 -3.13
C ILE A 32 4.87 2.79 -3.31
N ILE A 33 3.77 3.28 -2.72
CA ILE A 33 2.45 2.65 -2.88
C ILE A 33 2.06 2.60 -4.36
N ARG A 34 2.31 3.67 -5.12
CA ARG A 34 2.08 3.76 -6.56
C ARG A 34 2.96 2.78 -7.33
N SER A 35 4.23 2.64 -6.97
CA SER A 35 5.13 1.66 -7.58
C SER A 35 4.60 0.24 -7.38
N ILE A 36 4.27 -0.15 -6.13
CA ILE A 36 3.69 -1.47 -5.81
C ILE A 36 2.39 -1.71 -6.58
N ALA A 37 1.52 -0.70 -6.65
CA ALA A 37 0.22 -0.81 -7.31
C ALA A 37 0.34 -1.02 -8.83
N ASN A 38 1.44 -0.57 -9.45
CA ASN A 38 1.67 -0.72 -10.89
C ASN A 38 2.62 -1.88 -11.24
N SER A 39 3.19 -2.56 -10.25
CA SER A 39 4.03 -3.74 -10.45
C SER A 39 3.25 -4.99 -10.86
N GLU A 40 3.97 -5.94 -11.45
CA GLU A 40 3.48 -7.27 -11.77
C GLU A 40 3.78 -8.26 -10.63
N MET A 41 3.09 -9.41 -10.66
CA MET A 41 3.34 -10.46 -9.68
C MET A 41 4.76 -11.02 -9.84
N MET A 42 5.43 -11.30 -8.72
CA MET A 42 6.84 -11.72 -8.65
C MET A 42 7.86 -10.61 -8.97
N ASP A 43 7.42 -9.37 -9.20
CA ASP A 43 8.34 -8.24 -9.22
C ASP A 43 9.01 -8.08 -7.86
N MET A 44 10.29 -7.72 -7.90
CA MET A 44 11.03 -7.34 -6.71
C MET A 44 11.19 -5.82 -6.69
N ILE A 45 10.75 -5.20 -5.61
CA ILE A 45 11.01 -3.78 -5.36
C ILE A 45 12.02 -3.61 -4.24
N VAL A 46 12.80 -2.54 -4.30
CA VAL A 46 13.76 -2.20 -3.25
C VAL A 46 13.21 -1.03 -2.45
N ILE A 47 12.87 -1.27 -1.18
CA ILE A 47 12.48 -0.22 -0.22
C ILE A 47 13.54 -0.20 0.88
N ASP A 48 14.15 0.95 1.15
CA ASP A 48 15.19 1.12 2.19
C ASP A 48 16.32 0.08 2.11
N GLY A 49 16.73 -0.26 0.88
CA GLY A 49 17.77 -1.26 0.61
C GLY A 49 17.33 -2.72 0.82
N ARG A 50 16.05 -2.97 1.12
CA ARG A 50 15.46 -4.31 1.25
C ARG A 50 14.73 -4.69 -0.03
N GLY A 51 15.14 -5.80 -0.66
CA GLY A 51 14.41 -6.42 -1.75
C GLY A 51 13.16 -7.13 -1.22
N ILE A 52 12.00 -6.71 -1.67
CA ILE A 52 10.70 -7.29 -1.29
C ILE A 52 10.06 -7.85 -2.55
N GLU A 53 9.76 -9.15 -2.52
CA GLU A 53 9.01 -9.82 -3.59
C GLU A 53 7.52 -9.51 -3.44
N LEU A 54 6.92 -9.00 -4.51
CA LEU A 54 5.54 -8.59 -4.52
C LEU A 54 4.61 -9.76 -4.81
N SER A 55 3.81 -10.11 -3.80
CA SER A 55 2.68 -11.01 -3.98
C SER A 55 1.48 -10.26 -4.58
N MET A 56 0.60 -10.99 -5.27
CA MET A 56 -0.63 -10.45 -5.84
C MET A 56 -1.53 -9.77 -4.78
N ARG A 57 -1.49 -10.28 -3.53
CA ARG A 57 -2.18 -9.67 -2.39
C ARG A 57 -1.63 -8.28 -2.05
N THR A 58 -0.31 -8.13 -2.05
CA THR A 58 0.38 -6.86 -1.77
C THR A 58 0.02 -5.82 -2.84
N ILE A 59 0.09 -6.22 -4.11
CA ILE A 59 -0.28 -5.37 -5.25
C ILE A 59 -1.75 -4.93 -5.16
N THR A 60 -2.66 -5.86 -4.85
CA THR A 60 -4.10 -5.55 -4.74
C THR A 60 -4.39 -4.55 -3.61
N ILE A 61 -3.77 -4.73 -2.44
CA ILE A 61 -3.94 -3.81 -1.31
C ILE A 61 -3.38 -2.43 -1.64
N ALA A 62 -2.22 -2.35 -2.29
CA ALA A 62 -1.64 -1.09 -2.74
C ALA A 62 -2.54 -0.39 -3.78
N LYS A 63 -3.14 -1.11 -4.73
CA LYS A 63 -4.11 -0.57 -5.69
C LYS A 63 -5.33 0.05 -4.99
N ILE A 64 -5.93 -0.67 -4.05
CA ILE A 64 -7.08 -0.17 -3.28
C ILE A 64 -6.68 1.06 -2.47
N LEU A 65 -5.52 1.02 -1.80
CA LEU A 65 -5.04 2.13 -1.00
C LEU A 65 -4.78 3.37 -1.85
N LEU A 66 -4.12 3.22 -2.99
CA LEU A 66 -3.85 4.30 -3.95
C LEU A 66 -5.16 4.89 -4.49
N GLU A 67 -6.10 4.05 -4.92
CA GLU A 67 -7.41 4.51 -5.42
C GLU A 67 -8.13 5.34 -4.36
N LYS A 68 -8.08 4.93 -3.09
CA LYS A 68 -8.68 5.73 -2.01
C LYS A 68 -7.94 7.06 -1.87
N ILE A 69 -6.61 7.06 -1.71
CA ILE A 69 -5.83 8.29 -1.56
C ILE A 69 -6.10 9.29 -2.70
N GLU A 70 -6.12 8.84 -3.96
CA GLU A 70 -6.27 9.71 -5.13
C GLU A 70 -7.71 10.19 -5.36
N ASN A 71 -8.72 9.35 -5.09
CA ASN A 71 -10.12 9.71 -5.38
C ASN A 71 -10.84 10.41 -4.23
N GLY A 72 -10.25 10.50 -3.03
CA GLY A 72 -10.83 11.23 -1.90
C GLY A 72 -12.22 10.72 -1.46
N PRO A 73 -12.81 11.25 -0.38
CA PRO A 73 -14.23 11.08 -0.14
C PRO A 73 -15.01 11.91 -1.18
N VAL A 74 -15.80 11.23 -2.02
CA VAL A 74 -16.87 11.87 -2.80
C VAL A 74 -17.95 12.39 -1.85
#